data_AF-A0A966Q268-F1
#
_entry.id   AF-A0A966Q268-F1
#
_cell.length_a   1.000
_cell.length_b   1.000
_cell.length_c   1.000
_cell.angle_alpha   90.00
_cell.angle_beta   90.00
_cell.angle_gamma   90.00
#
_symmetry.space_group_name_H-M   'P 1'
#
loop_
_entity.id
_entity.type
_entity.pdbx_description
1 polymer ?
#
loop_
_entity_poly.entity_id
_entity_poly.type
_entity_poly.pdbx_seq_one_letter_code
_entity_poly.pdbx_strand_id
1 'polypeptide(L)'
;MITDTGKNIIGKYLLGQAPAYASYIAVGCGPEPLSTADPYGNYATKENLDFEMFRVPISSRGFINDAGITKLVLTAELPTEERYEITEVGLYSAGTNPSAGAYDSKTVFAFTTGETWQYHSATSAVEIDTITVALDDPSVGGAEDDIIAVSDVVFQTNADNATFYNVDRADRYERCRFFNNIIVIQGDTAELTSATSGFTIVAGSDHIHKTGIDVDFTRNAPTDELRLAFSIINKDGGSASSPTKVKILVEFADTEGGSPEYARFEVEAQDGVGNYDFANNRYYVVTKQLQDLIVTNNFTWDAVTVVKIYVSTEVTGSPSDDYYVALDAMRLENVTTSNPLYGLTGYTVVKNTDAETVIKSPNTSNYIEFRFSVGVS
;
A
#
# COMPACT_ATOMS: atom_id res chain seq x y z
N MET A 1 -3.10 21.50 -0.63
CA MET A 1 -2.57 22.41 0.40
C MET A 1 -1.05 22.49 0.30
N ILE A 2 -0.40 23.61 0.62
CA ILE A 2 1.07 23.71 0.72
C ILE A 2 1.51 23.28 2.12
N THR A 3 2.49 22.39 2.21
CA THR A 3 3.04 21.86 3.47
C THR A 3 4.05 22.85 4.07
N ASP A 4 4.46 22.64 5.32
CA ASP A 4 5.48 23.45 5.99
C ASP A 4 6.86 23.27 5.34
N THR A 5 7.19 22.04 4.93
CA THR A 5 8.33 21.75 4.05
C THR A 5 8.24 22.51 2.73
N GLY A 6 7.05 22.56 2.15
CA GLY A 6 6.75 23.35 0.95
C GLY A 6 6.97 24.84 1.11
N LYS A 7 6.47 25.43 2.20
CA LYS A 7 6.70 26.85 2.52
C LYS A 7 8.20 27.17 2.58
N ASN A 8 8.98 26.31 3.23
CA ASN A 8 10.43 26.47 3.34
C ASN A 8 11.14 26.38 1.97
N ILE A 9 10.79 25.38 1.15
CA ILE A 9 11.40 25.19 -0.17
C ILE A 9 10.99 26.31 -1.14
N ILE A 10 9.73 26.74 -1.12
CA ILE A 10 9.25 27.88 -1.91
C ILE A 10 10.00 29.15 -1.50
N GLY A 11 10.18 29.41 -0.20
CA GLY A 11 10.98 30.53 0.28
C GLY A 11 12.41 30.51 -0.26
N LYS A 12 13.08 29.35 -0.20
CA LYS A 12 14.43 29.17 -0.77
C LYS A 12 14.45 29.36 -2.29
N TYR A 13 13.44 28.87 -3.00
CA TYR A 13 13.31 29.07 -4.44
C TYR A 13 13.20 30.57 -4.79
N LEU A 14 12.38 31.33 -4.07
CA LEU A 14 12.23 32.77 -4.27
C LEU A 14 13.53 33.55 -3.96
N LEU A 15 14.36 33.04 -3.05
CA LEU A 15 15.69 33.57 -2.74
C LEU A 15 16.79 33.09 -3.72
N GLY A 16 16.46 32.25 -4.71
CA GLY A 16 17.43 31.67 -5.65
C GLY A 16 18.33 30.59 -5.05
N GLN A 17 17.96 30.01 -3.91
CA GLN A 17 18.73 28.98 -3.18
C GLN A 17 18.27 27.55 -3.48
N ALA A 18 17.01 27.37 -3.92
CA ALA A 18 16.49 26.09 -4.40
C ALA A 18 16.29 26.14 -5.91
N PRO A 19 16.67 25.09 -6.67
CA PRO A 19 16.52 25.08 -8.12
C PRO A 19 15.05 24.99 -8.57
N ALA A 20 14.20 24.36 -7.75
CA ALA A 20 12.77 24.24 -7.98
C ALA A 20 12.03 24.00 -6.65
N TYR A 21 10.75 24.37 -6.60
CA TYR A 21 9.84 23.99 -5.52
C TYR A 21 8.83 22.92 -5.93
N ALA A 22 8.68 22.69 -7.23
CA ALA A 22 7.68 21.80 -7.80
C ALA A 22 8.20 21.26 -9.13
N SER A 23 8.65 20.01 -9.15
CA SER A 23 9.19 19.35 -10.34
C SER A 23 8.51 18.01 -10.64
N TYR A 24 7.90 17.38 -9.62
CA TYR A 24 7.23 16.09 -9.75
C TYR A 24 5.88 16.11 -9.06
N ILE A 25 4.92 15.37 -9.62
CA ILE A 25 3.66 15.02 -8.95
C ILE A 25 3.81 13.59 -8.45
N ALA A 26 3.61 13.38 -7.15
CA ALA A 26 3.55 12.06 -6.53
C ALA A 26 2.11 11.58 -6.50
N VAL A 27 1.91 10.30 -6.76
CA VAL A 27 0.61 9.64 -6.80
C VAL A 27 0.61 8.53 -5.77
N GLY A 28 -0.44 8.45 -4.95
CA GLY A 28 -0.55 7.44 -3.90
C GLY A 28 -1.97 6.93 -3.68
N CYS A 29 -2.06 5.91 -2.83
CA CYS A 29 -3.26 5.11 -2.62
C CYS A 29 -3.59 4.89 -1.13
N GLY A 30 -2.98 5.61 -0.19
CA GLY A 30 -3.13 5.36 1.24
C GLY A 30 -4.49 5.69 1.84
N PRO A 31 -4.93 6.97 1.83
CA PRO A 31 -6.16 7.38 2.52
C PRO A 31 -7.43 6.89 1.82
N GLU A 32 -8.55 6.89 2.55
CA GLU A 32 -9.88 6.86 1.96
C GLU A 32 -10.16 8.18 1.22
N PRO A 33 -10.70 8.15 -0.01
CA PRO A 33 -11.08 9.36 -0.73
C PRO A 33 -12.20 10.12 0.00
N LEU A 34 -12.28 11.42 -0.25
CA LEU A 34 -13.26 12.30 0.38
C LEU A 34 -14.51 12.45 -0.48
N SER A 35 -15.69 12.45 0.14
CA SER A 35 -16.92 12.88 -0.52
C SER A 35 -16.92 14.39 -0.75
N THR A 36 -17.78 14.88 -1.64
CA THR A 36 -17.86 16.32 -1.98
C THR A 36 -18.21 17.19 -0.77
N ALA A 37 -18.95 16.64 0.20
CA ALA A 37 -19.35 17.32 1.43
C ALA A 37 -18.21 17.40 2.46
N ASP A 38 -17.24 16.49 2.42
CA ASP A 38 -16.21 16.37 3.45
C ASP A 38 -15.23 17.55 3.39
N PRO A 39 -14.85 18.15 4.53
CA PRO A 39 -13.81 19.16 4.53
C PRO A 39 -12.46 18.52 4.21
N TYR A 40 -11.60 19.24 3.47
CA TYR A 40 -10.19 18.87 3.43
C TYR A 40 -9.58 19.00 4.82
N GLY A 41 -8.71 18.07 5.18
CA GLY A 41 -7.93 18.13 6.42
C GLY A 41 -6.88 19.23 6.41
N ASN A 42 -6.26 19.48 7.57
CA ASN A 42 -5.04 20.28 7.66
C ASN A 42 -3.82 19.39 7.38
N TYR A 43 -3.21 19.61 6.22
CA TYR A 43 -2.04 18.84 5.76
C TYR A 43 -0.73 19.64 5.85
N ALA A 44 -0.68 20.73 6.62
CA ALA A 44 0.52 21.56 6.74
C ALA A 44 1.74 20.75 7.21
N THR A 45 1.55 19.83 8.15
CA THR A 45 2.62 18.99 8.73
C THR A 45 2.84 17.67 7.98
N LYS A 46 2.19 17.47 6.82
CA LYS A 46 2.37 16.25 6.03
C LYS A 46 3.77 16.25 5.40
N GLU A 47 4.55 15.20 5.64
CA GLU A 47 5.93 15.10 5.16
C GLU A 47 6.07 14.16 3.96
N ASN A 48 5.23 13.13 3.88
CA ASN A 48 5.15 12.16 2.80
C ASN A 48 3.69 11.77 2.53
N LEU A 49 3.41 11.17 1.38
CA LEU A 49 2.13 10.46 1.13
C LEU A 49 1.95 9.33 2.15
N ASP A 50 0.74 8.81 2.35
CA ASP A 50 0.51 7.64 3.20
C ASP A 50 0.98 6.36 2.54
N PHE A 51 0.80 6.22 1.23
CA PHE A 51 1.46 5.20 0.43
C PHE A 51 1.74 5.71 -0.98
N GLU A 52 3.01 6.05 -1.26
CA GLU A 52 3.42 6.52 -2.58
C GLU A 52 3.59 5.36 -3.56
N MET A 53 2.85 5.39 -4.66
CA MET A 53 2.96 4.44 -5.76
C MET A 53 4.11 4.81 -6.69
N PHE A 54 4.14 6.07 -7.15
CA PHE A 54 5.19 6.58 -8.04
C PHE A 54 5.18 8.11 -8.11
N ARG A 55 6.17 8.68 -8.82
CA ARG A 55 6.24 10.11 -9.16
C ARG A 55 6.42 10.32 -10.64
N VAL A 56 5.77 11.35 -11.16
CA VAL A 56 5.87 11.75 -12.57
C VAL A 56 6.38 13.18 -12.71
N PRO A 57 7.28 13.46 -13.67
CA PRO A 57 7.80 14.80 -13.88
C PRO A 57 6.71 15.72 -14.41
N ILE A 58 6.69 16.96 -13.92
CA ILE A 58 5.79 18.00 -14.40
C ILE A 58 6.20 18.40 -15.81
N SER A 59 5.31 18.17 -16.78
CA SER A 59 5.51 18.47 -18.18
C SER A 59 5.06 19.87 -18.58
N SER A 60 4.09 20.45 -17.85
CA SER A 60 3.63 21.80 -18.12
C SER A 60 3.17 22.56 -16.87
N ARG A 61 3.22 23.89 -16.96
CA ARG A 61 2.80 24.82 -15.90
C ARG A 61 1.97 25.93 -16.52
N GLY A 62 0.88 26.31 -15.85
CA GLY A 62 -0.01 27.36 -16.35
C GLY A 62 -0.84 28.00 -15.26
N PHE A 63 -1.71 28.92 -15.66
CA PHE A 63 -2.72 29.51 -14.80
C PHE A 63 -4.10 29.23 -15.36
N ILE A 64 -5.04 28.96 -14.47
CA ILE A 64 -6.47 28.92 -14.79
C ILE A 64 -7.21 29.89 -13.88
N ASN A 65 -8.29 30.48 -14.39
CA ASN A 65 -9.24 31.20 -13.57
C ASN A 65 -10.42 30.27 -13.27
N ASP A 66 -10.63 29.96 -11.99
CA ASP A 66 -11.71 29.11 -11.52
C ASP A 66 -12.59 29.92 -10.55
N ALA A 67 -13.79 30.28 -10.99
CA ALA A 67 -14.74 31.13 -10.27
C ALA A 67 -14.13 32.44 -9.72
N GLY A 68 -13.27 33.10 -10.52
CA GLY A 68 -12.62 34.35 -10.13
C GLY A 68 -11.32 34.18 -9.34
N ILE A 69 -10.96 32.95 -8.96
CA ILE A 69 -9.71 32.63 -8.27
C ILE A 69 -8.68 32.16 -9.30
N THR A 70 -7.55 32.86 -9.37
CA THR A 70 -6.42 32.43 -10.20
C THR A 70 -5.68 31.28 -9.50
N LYS A 71 -5.61 30.12 -10.15
CA LYS A 71 -4.92 28.92 -9.66
C LYS A 71 -3.71 28.64 -10.54
N LEU A 72 -2.60 28.27 -9.92
CA LEU A 72 -1.49 27.63 -10.62
C LEU A 72 -1.91 26.20 -10.94
N VAL A 73 -1.61 25.75 -12.16
CA VAL A 73 -1.82 24.37 -12.62
C VAL A 73 -0.48 23.78 -13.01
N LEU A 74 -0.23 22.58 -12.51
CA LEU A 74 0.93 21.77 -12.84
C LEU A 74 0.42 20.45 -13.41
N THR A 75 0.86 20.10 -14.61
CA THR A 75 0.39 18.90 -15.32
C THR A 75 1.53 17.92 -15.50
N ALA A 76 1.24 16.63 -15.33
CA ALA A 76 2.17 15.54 -15.62
C ALA A 76 1.44 14.39 -16.33
N GLU A 77 2.17 13.59 -17.11
CA GLU A 77 1.65 12.39 -17.77
C GLU A 77 1.83 11.18 -16.84
N LEU A 78 0.79 10.35 -16.72
CA LEU A 78 0.82 9.12 -15.92
C LEU A 78 1.43 7.96 -16.72
N PRO A 79 2.09 6.98 -16.06
CA PRO A 79 2.60 5.78 -16.73
C PRO A 79 1.49 5.03 -17.44
N THR A 80 1.76 4.53 -18.65
CA THR A 80 0.74 3.93 -19.51
C THR A 80 0.47 2.46 -19.21
N GLU A 81 1.46 1.72 -18.72
CA GLU A 81 1.41 0.25 -18.63
C GLU A 81 0.42 -0.23 -17.57
N GLU A 82 0.65 0.16 -16.32
CA GLU A 82 -0.02 -0.42 -15.15
C GLU A 82 -1.32 0.26 -14.75
N ARG A 83 -2.15 -0.47 -14.00
CA ARG A 83 -3.36 0.03 -13.34
C ARG A 83 -3.02 0.74 -12.03
N TYR A 84 -3.75 1.80 -11.70
CA TYR A 84 -3.67 2.45 -10.39
C TYR A 84 -5.03 2.93 -9.91
N GLU A 85 -5.29 2.83 -8.60
CA GLU A 85 -6.37 3.53 -7.91
C GLU A 85 -5.80 4.63 -7.03
N ILE A 86 -6.09 5.87 -7.40
CA ILE A 86 -5.46 7.05 -6.82
C ILE A 86 -6.36 7.61 -5.73
N THR A 87 -5.81 7.82 -4.54
CA THR A 87 -6.52 8.44 -3.41
C THR A 87 -5.80 9.64 -2.81
N GLU A 88 -4.53 9.85 -3.14
CA GLU A 88 -3.76 11.01 -2.70
C GLU A 88 -2.78 11.49 -3.77
N VAL A 89 -2.50 12.80 -3.75
CA VAL A 89 -1.60 13.44 -4.70
C VAL A 89 -0.69 14.40 -3.94
N GLY A 90 0.61 14.27 -4.18
CA GLY A 90 1.63 15.16 -3.66
C GLY A 90 2.35 15.95 -4.74
N LEU A 91 2.98 17.04 -4.33
CA LEU A 91 3.87 17.84 -5.16
C LEU A 91 5.26 17.83 -4.56
N TYR A 92 6.27 17.37 -5.30
CA TYR A 92 7.64 17.31 -4.83
C TYR A 92 8.56 18.24 -5.62
N SER A 93 9.58 18.74 -4.95
CA SER A 93 10.62 19.59 -5.53
C SER A 93 11.59 18.83 -6.45
N ALA A 94 11.77 17.52 -6.25
CA ALA A 94 12.52 16.62 -7.12
C ALA A 94 11.97 15.18 -7.08
N GLY A 95 12.41 14.31 -7.99
CA GLY A 95 11.91 12.94 -8.12
C GLY A 95 12.41 12.02 -7.02
N THR A 96 13.62 12.24 -6.53
CA THR A 96 14.26 11.48 -5.45
C THR A 96 15.01 12.42 -4.52
N ASN A 97 15.36 11.94 -3.32
CA ASN A 97 16.23 12.63 -2.39
C ASN A 97 17.70 12.35 -2.73
N PRO A 98 18.44 13.30 -3.34
CA PRO A 98 19.85 13.06 -3.68
C PRO A 98 20.73 12.83 -2.45
N SER A 99 20.29 13.24 -1.26
CA SER A 99 21.02 13.01 0.00
C SER A 99 20.90 11.56 0.50
N ALA A 100 19.82 10.85 0.15
CA ALA A 100 19.59 9.46 0.59
C ALA A 100 20.24 8.43 -0.33
N GLY A 101 20.43 8.76 -1.62
CA GLY A 101 21.10 7.87 -2.57
C GLY A 101 20.36 6.55 -2.74
N ALA A 102 21.06 5.42 -2.54
CA ALA A 102 20.48 4.07 -2.69
C ALA A 102 19.50 3.67 -1.56
N TYR A 103 19.41 4.48 -0.50
CA TYR A 103 18.61 4.22 0.70
C TYR A 103 17.38 5.12 0.78
N ASP A 104 17.05 5.81 -0.32
CA ASP A 104 15.82 6.58 -0.47
C ASP A 104 14.59 5.67 -0.46
N SER A 105 13.40 6.28 -0.32
CA SER A 105 12.13 5.55 -0.36
C SER A 105 11.99 4.70 -1.63
N LYS A 106 11.54 3.45 -1.48
CA LYS A 106 11.41 2.49 -2.58
C LYS A 106 10.43 1.38 -2.25
N THR A 107 9.73 0.88 -3.28
CA THR A 107 8.95 -0.36 -3.18
C THR A 107 9.89 -1.53 -2.85
N VAL A 108 9.51 -2.31 -1.84
CA VAL A 108 10.23 -3.52 -1.41
C VAL A 108 9.62 -4.73 -2.09
N PHE A 109 8.29 -4.84 -2.07
CA PHE A 109 7.53 -5.88 -2.75
C PHE A 109 6.30 -5.26 -3.41
N ALA A 110 6.03 -5.66 -4.64
CA ALA A 110 4.84 -5.29 -5.39
C ALA A 110 3.89 -6.48 -5.64
N PHE A 111 4.25 -7.67 -5.13
CA PHE A 111 3.47 -8.91 -5.22
C PHE A 111 3.06 -9.28 -6.65
N THR A 112 3.91 -8.93 -7.62
CA THR A 112 3.71 -9.25 -9.05
C THR A 112 4.13 -10.69 -9.37
N THR A 113 3.63 -11.26 -10.47
CA THR A 113 4.03 -12.59 -10.97
C THR A 113 5.55 -12.74 -11.19
N GLY A 114 6.25 -11.64 -11.48
CA GLY A 114 7.69 -11.62 -11.65
C GLY A 114 8.50 -11.80 -10.35
N GLU A 115 7.86 -11.70 -9.18
CA GLU A 115 8.53 -11.84 -7.88
C GLU A 115 8.66 -13.29 -7.39
N THR A 116 8.19 -14.28 -8.15
CA THR A 116 8.43 -15.72 -7.87
C THR A 116 8.09 -16.14 -6.43
N TRP A 117 6.98 -15.66 -5.89
CA TRP A 117 6.48 -16.07 -4.58
C TRP A 117 6.01 -17.53 -4.63
N GLN A 118 6.19 -18.25 -3.53
CA GLN A 118 5.75 -19.64 -3.39
C GLN A 118 4.85 -19.80 -2.17
N TYR A 119 3.84 -20.66 -2.27
CA TYR A 119 3.03 -21.09 -1.15
C TYR A 119 3.66 -22.29 -0.47
N HIS A 120 3.80 -22.20 0.84
CA HIS A 120 4.49 -23.14 1.71
C HIS A 120 3.54 -23.71 2.73
N SER A 121 3.24 -25.00 2.55
CA SER A 121 2.51 -25.79 3.54
C SER A 121 3.44 -26.59 4.43
N ALA A 122 2.89 -27.24 5.45
CA ALA A 122 3.61 -28.22 6.27
C ALA A 122 4.29 -29.36 5.46
N THR A 123 3.89 -29.59 4.20
CA THR A 123 4.35 -30.74 3.40
C THR A 123 4.91 -30.40 2.02
N SER A 124 4.71 -29.18 1.52
CA SER A 124 5.09 -28.82 0.16
C SER A 124 5.41 -27.34 0.00
N ALA A 125 6.28 -27.07 -0.97
CA ALA A 125 6.54 -25.76 -1.54
C ALA A 125 6.04 -25.76 -2.98
N VAL A 126 5.09 -24.90 -3.32
CA VAL A 126 4.49 -24.84 -4.66
C VAL A 126 4.47 -23.41 -5.19
N GLU A 127 4.51 -23.25 -6.51
CA GLU A 127 4.27 -21.97 -7.16
C GLU A 127 2.83 -21.52 -6.90
N ILE A 128 2.60 -20.20 -6.89
CA ILE A 128 1.26 -19.63 -6.73
C ILE A 128 0.61 -19.48 -8.10
N ASP A 129 -0.51 -20.16 -8.32
CA ASP A 129 -1.21 -20.14 -9.60
C ASP A 129 -1.89 -18.79 -9.86
N THR A 130 -1.91 -18.37 -11.13
CA THR A 130 -2.56 -17.13 -11.57
C THR A 130 -3.94 -17.41 -12.16
N ILE A 131 -4.97 -16.81 -11.57
CA ILE A 131 -6.36 -16.87 -12.02
C ILE A 131 -6.70 -15.61 -12.82
N THR A 132 -6.93 -15.79 -14.12
CA THR A 132 -7.21 -14.69 -15.07
C THR A 132 -8.69 -14.53 -15.44
N VAL A 133 -9.53 -15.49 -15.07
CA VAL A 133 -10.99 -15.44 -15.24
C VAL A 133 -11.64 -14.80 -14.00
N ALA A 134 -12.94 -14.49 -14.06
CA ALA A 134 -13.65 -14.05 -12.87
C ALA A 134 -13.53 -15.10 -11.75
N LEU A 135 -13.38 -14.66 -10.51
CA LEU A 135 -13.13 -15.55 -9.36
C LEU A 135 -14.35 -16.39 -8.98
N ASP A 136 -15.52 -16.02 -9.49
CA ASP A 136 -16.82 -16.70 -9.39
C ASP A 136 -17.22 -17.39 -10.72
N ASP A 137 -16.29 -17.54 -11.68
CA ASP A 137 -16.55 -18.18 -12.97
C ASP A 137 -16.74 -19.72 -12.82
N PRO A 138 -17.65 -20.35 -13.60
CA PRO A 138 -17.83 -21.80 -13.57
C PRO A 138 -16.59 -22.64 -13.88
N SER A 139 -15.61 -22.09 -14.60
CA SER A 139 -14.33 -22.76 -14.91
C SER A 139 -13.40 -22.89 -13.69
N VAL A 140 -13.59 -22.05 -12.67
CA VAL A 140 -12.91 -22.17 -11.36
C VAL A 140 -13.84 -22.72 -10.27
N GLY A 141 -15.04 -23.18 -10.65
CA GLY A 141 -16.01 -23.80 -9.73
C GLY A 141 -17.08 -22.87 -9.18
N GLY A 142 -17.17 -21.63 -9.68
CA GLY A 142 -18.18 -20.66 -9.25
C GLY A 142 -19.50 -20.76 -10.00
N ALA A 143 -20.41 -19.83 -9.70
CA ALA A 143 -21.75 -19.77 -10.27
C ALA A 143 -22.17 -18.37 -10.75
N GLU A 144 -21.21 -17.48 -11.00
CA GLU A 144 -21.43 -16.06 -11.34
C GLU A 144 -22.28 -15.34 -10.28
N ASP A 145 -22.01 -15.65 -9.02
CA ASP A 145 -22.81 -15.27 -7.85
C ASP A 145 -22.06 -14.37 -6.86
N ASP A 146 -20.95 -13.75 -7.28
CA ASP A 146 -20.07 -12.92 -6.43
C ASP A 146 -19.41 -13.69 -5.26
N ILE A 147 -19.38 -15.03 -5.33
CA ILE A 147 -18.68 -15.88 -4.38
C ILE A 147 -17.37 -16.39 -5.00
N ILE A 148 -16.25 -16.03 -4.38
CA ILE A 148 -14.92 -16.51 -4.80
C ILE A 148 -14.87 -18.03 -4.64
N ALA A 149 -14.74 -18.73 -5.77
CA ALA A 149 -14.81 -20.19 -5.86
C ALA A 149 -13.46 -20.87 -6.13
N VAL A 150 -12.39 -20.08 -6.28
CA VAL A 150 -11.02 -20.59 -6.48
C VAL A 150 -10.66 -21.61 -5.39
N SER A 151 -10.17 -22.78 -5.81
CA SER A 151 -9.84 -23.88 -4.89
C SER A 151 -8.56 -23.68 -4.10
N ASP A 152 -7.60 -22.94 -4.67
CA ASP A 152 -6.34 -22.67 -4.02
C ASP A 152 -6.54 -21.65 -2.90
N VAL A 153 -6.00 -21.96 -1.73
CA VAL A 153 -6.05 -21.07 -0.55
C VAL A 153 -5.13 -19.85 -0.72
N VAL A 154 -4.21 -19.90 -1.68
CA VAL A 154 -3.37 -18.78 -2.10
C VAL A 154 -3.31 -18.78 -3.63
N PHE A 155 -3.61 -17.63 -4.25
CA PHE A 155 -3.57 -17.48 -5.69
C PHE A 155 -3.19 -16.05 -6.08
N GLN A 156 -2.74 -15.88 -7.32
CA GLN A 156 -2.59 -14.58 -7.95
C GLN A 156 -3.80 -14.27 -8.83
N THR A 157 -4.15 -13.00 -8.93
CA THR A 157 -5.17 -12.53 -9.87
C THR A 157 -4.93 -11.06 -10.18
N ASN A 158 -5.76 -10.48 -11.05
CA ASN A 158 -5.71 -9.07 -11.31
C ASN A 158 -6.59 -8.26 -10.34
N ALA A 159 -6.12 -7.09 -9.92
CA ALA A 159 -6.92 -6.10 -9.21
C ALA A 159 -8.07 -5.55 -10.08
N ASP A 160 -8.00 -5.70 -11.42
CA ASP A 160 -9.11 -5.46 -12.33
C ASP A 160 -10.04 -6.66 -12.57
N ASN A 161 -9.90 -7.76 -11.81
CA ASN A 161 -10.79 -8.91 -11.93
C ASN A 161 -12.26 -8.49 -11.77
N ALA A 162 -13.13 -8.98 -12.66
CA ALA A 162 -14.54 -8.60 -12.73
C ALA A 162 -15.27 -8.79 -11.40
N THR A 163 -14.93 -9.84 -10.64
CA THR A 163 -15.55 -10.12 -9.33
C THR A 163 -15.37 -8.94 -8.37
N PHE A 164 -14.24 -8.22 -8.41
CA PHE A 164 -14.00 -7.07 -7.52
C PHE A 164 -14.76 -5.79 -7.89
N TYR A 165 -15.48 -5.77 -9.02
CA TYR A 165 -16.30 -4.63 -9.45
C TYR A 165 -17.78 -4.77 -9.06
N ASN A 166 -18.15 -5.83 -8.37
CA ASN A 166 -19.48 -5.95 -7.78
C ASN A 166 -19.71 -4.82 -6.76
N VAL A 167 -20.93 -4.28 -6.74
CA VAL A 167 -21.26 -3.03 -6.03
C VAL A 167 -20.92 -3.11 -4.54
N ASP A 168 -21.27 -4.22 -3.89
CA ASP A 168 -21.07 -4.40 -2.46
C ASP A 168 -19.56 -4.43 -2.09
N ARG A 169 -18.71 -4.94 -2.99
CA ARG A 169 -17.25 -4.96 -2.81
C ARG A 169 -16.61 -3.58 -3.05
N ALA A 170 -17.12 -2.85 -4.04
CA ALA A 170 -16.69 -1.49 -4.34
C ALA A 170 -17.03 -0.54 -3.17
N ASP A 171 -18.25 -0.64 -2.63
CA ASP A 171 -18.74 0.15 -1.49
C ASP A 171 -17.91 -0.07 -0.21
N ARG A 172 -17.31 -1.27 -0.06
CA ARG A 172 -16.43 -1.60 1.06
C ARG A 172 -14.94 -1.33 0.80
N TYR A 173 -14.58 -0.82 -0.37
CA TYR A 173 -13.19 -0.61 -0.82
C TYR A 173 -12.33 -1.87 -0.81
N GLU A 174 -12.85 -3.00 -1.29
CA GLU A 174 -12.11 -4.27 -1.33
C GLU A 174 -11.02 -4.33 -2.42
N ARG A 175 -10.97 -3.36 -3.35
CA ARG A 175 -10.01 -3.36 -4.46
C ARG A 175 -8.62 -2.94 -4.01
N CYS A 176 -7.62 -3.72 -4.39
CA CYS A 176 -6.22 -3.31 -4.36
C CYS A 176 -5.95 -2.18 -5.36
N ARG A 177 -4.97 -1.34 -5.04
CA ARG A 177 -4.83 -0.01 -5.62
C ARG A 177 -3.53 0.19 -6.39
N PHE A 178 -2.50 -0.63 -6.17
CA PHE A 178 -1.19 -0.46 -6.79
C PHE A 178 -0.86 -1.61 -7.75
N PHE A 179 -0.63 -1.26 -9.02
CA PHE A 179 -0.47 -2.21 -10.13
C PHE A 179 -1.70 -3.09 -10.36
N ASN A 180 -1.63 -3.91 -11.42
CA ASN A 180 -2.73 -4.81 -11.73
C ASN A 180 -2.60 -6.20 -11.08
N ASN A 181 -1.41 -6.70 -10.77
CA ASN A 181 -1.29 -8.05 -10.23
C ASN A 181 -1.24 -8.05 -8.69
N ILE A 182 -1.98 -8.96 -8.06
CA ILE A 182 -2.01 -9.12 -6.60
C ILE A 182 -1.87 -10.58 -6.19
N ILE A 183 -1.44 -10.83 -4.95
CA ILE A 183 -1.52 -12.14 -4.28
C ILE A 183 -2.66 -12.09 -3.28
N VAL A 184 -3.56 -13.06 -3.36
CA VAL A 184 -4.71 -13.23 -2.47
C VAL A 184 -4.45 -14.46 -1.59
N ILE A 185 -4.60 -14.32 -0.27
CA ILE A 185 -4.33 -15.34 0.74
C ILE A 185 -5.59 -15.56 1.58
N GLN A 186 -6.05 -16.80 1.70
CA GLN A 186 -7.21 -17.13 2.53
C GLN A 186 -6.92 -16.93 4.02
N GLY A 187 -7.94 -16.46 4.73
CA GLY A 187 -7.85 -16.02 6.12
C GLY A 187 -7.51 -17.11 7.14
N ASP A 188 -7.64 -18.38 6.80
CA ASP A 188 -7.36 -19.52 7.67
C ASP A 188 -6.06 -20.28 7.32
N THR A 189 -5.23 -19.72 6.43
CA THR A 189 -3.92 -20.31 6.08
C THR A 189 -2.96 -20.40 7.26
N ALA A 190 -3.06 -19.48 8.22
CA ALA A 190 -2.28 -19.52 9.45
C ALA A 190 -3.14 -19.23 10.69
N GLU A 191 -2.71 -19.79 11.82
CA GLU A 191 -3.14 -19.37 13.15
C GLU A 191 -2.00 -18.58 13.82
N LEU A 192 -2.30 -17.34 14.18
CA LEU A 192 -1.37 -16.40 14.82
C LEU A 192 -1.93 -16.00 16.19
N THR A 193 -1.22 -16.31 17.27
CA THR A 193 -1.65 -15.93 18.63
C THR A 193 -0.87 -14.71 19.13
N SER A 194 -1.57 -13.73 19.69
CA SER A 194 -0.97 -12.48 20.16
C SER A 194 -0.36 -12.68 21.54
N ALA A 195 0.92 -12.36 21.70
CA ALA A 195 1.63 -12.37 22.97
C ALA A 195 2.34 -11.03 23.21
N THR A 196 2.81 -10.79 24.44
CA THR A 196 3.56 -9.56 24.78
C THR A 196 4.84 -9.41 23.97
N SER A 197 5.42 -10.51 23.49
CA SER A 197 6.63 -10.55 22.66
C SER A 197 6.36 -10.53 21.16
N GLY A 198 5.14 -10.21 20.72
CA GLY A 198 4.69 -10.30 19.34
C GLY A 198 3.87 -11.57 19.06
N PHE A 199 3.63 -11.85 17.79
CA PHE A 199 2.87 -13.01 17.35
C PHE A 199 3.65 -14.31 17.54
N THR A 200 2.94 -15.32 18.03
CA THR A 200 3.38 -16.71 18.00
C THR A 200 2.70 -17.41 16.83
N ILE A 201 3.50 -17.95 15.91
CA ILE A 201 3.04 -18.78 14.81
C ILE A 201 2.70 -20.16 15.36
N VAL A 202 1.43 -20.58 15.27
CA VAL A 202 1.02 -21.91 15.71
C VAL A 202 1.61 -22.97 14.77
N ALA A 203 2.00 -24.11 15.34
CA ALA A 203 2.59 -25.20 14.56
C ALA A 203 1.59 -25.73 13.52
N GLY A 204 2.04 -25.82 12.25
CA GLY A 204 1.20 -26.22 11.13
C GLY A 204 0.60 -25.05 10.35
N SER A 205 0.84 -23.81 10.76
CA SER A 205 0.48 -22.63 9.96
C SER A 205 1.28 -22.57 8.65
N ASP A 206 0.56 -22.29 7.57
CA ASP A 206 1.12 -22.14 6.23
C ASP A 206 1.43 -20.66 5.95
N HIS A 207 2.20 -20.39 4.88
CA HIS A 207 2.61 -19.04 4.51
C HIS A 207 2.95 -18.93 3.04
N ILE A 208 3.05 -17.71 2.53
CA ILE A 208 3.84 -17.46 1.32
C ILE A 208 5.25 -17.07 1.70
N HIS A 209 6.21 -17.35 0.84
CA HIS A 209 7.57 -16.88 1.04
C HIS A 209 8.28 -16.55 -0.27
N LYS A 210 9.41 -15.86 -0.13
CA LYS A 210 10.33 -15.58 -1.22
C LYS A 210 11.75 -15.69 -0.70
N THR A 211 12.57 -16.44 -1.41
CA THR A 211 14.00 -16.63 -1.12
C THR A 211 14.87 -15.84 -2.09
N GLY A 212 16.14 -15.65 -1.75
CA GLY A 212 17.10 -14.92 -2.58
C GLY A 212 16.78 -13.43 -2.70
N ILE A 213 16.11 -12.86 -1.68
CA ILE A 213 15.83 -11.42 -1.62
C ILE A 213 17.11 -10.64 -1.27
N ASP A 214 17.19 -9.41 -1.74
CA ASP A 214 18.26 -8.45 -1.42
C ASP A 214 17.64 -7.25 -0.69
N VAL A 215 17.21 -7.50 0.55
CA VAL A 215 16.58 -6.49 1.41
C VAL A 215 17.54 -6.12 2.52
N ASP A 216 18.37 -5.10 2.26
CA ASP A 216 19.29 -4.54 3.25
C ASP A 216 18.89 -3.10 3.63
N PHE A 217 18.48 -2.94 4.89
CA PHE A 217 18.19 -1.64 5.53
C PHE A 217 19.22 -1.25 6.59
N THR A 218 20.41 -1.85 6.61
CA THR A 218 21.48 -1.54 7.59
C THR A 218 21.88 -0.07 7.60
N ARG A 219 21.66 0.62 6.47
CA ARG A 219 22.01 2.02 6.25
C ARG A 219 20.83 2.99 6.43
N ASN A 220 19.62 2.47 6.60
CA ASN A 220 18.44 3.24 6.93
C ASN A 220 18.43 3.57 8.42
N ALA A 221 17.82 4.70 8.77
CA ALA A 221 17.71 5.08 10.16
C ALA A 221 16.70 4.18 10.89
N PRO A 222 16.85 3.91 12.19
CA PRO A 222 15.89 3.12 12.94
C PRO A 222 14.47 3.70 12.93
N THR A 223 14.32 5.01 12.72
CA THR A 223 13.04 5.71 12.61
C THR A 223 12.54 5.86 11.16
N ASP A 224 13.25 5.31 10.16
CA ASP A 224 12.67 5.11 8.82
C ASP A 224 11.56 4.05 8.90
N GLU A 225 10.64 4.05 7.93
CA GLU A 225 9.38 3.34 8.03
C GLU A 225 9.25 2.22 7.00
N LEU A 226 8.62 1.12 7.39
CA LEU A 226 8.04 0.14 6.49
C LEU A 226 6.53 0.34 6.45
N ARG A 227 5.96 0.24 5.26
CA ARG A 227 4.53 0.39 5.02
C ARG A 227 4.01 -0.78 4.22
N LEU A 228 2.98 -1.43 4.73
CA LEU A 228 2.29 -2.54 4.07
C LEU A 228 0.87 -2.09 3.69
N ALA A 229 0.58 -2.13 2.41
CA ALA A 229 -0.74 -1.93 1.84
C ALA A 229 -1.40 -3.29 1.56
N PHE A 230 -2.65 -3.46 2.00
CA PHE A 230 -3.43 -4.66 1.77
C PHE A 230 -4.93 -4.38 1.79
N SER A 231 -5.70 -5.29 1.22
CA SER A 231 -7.16 -5.29 1.25
C SER A 231 -7.71 -6.53 1.94
N ILE A 232 -8.84 -6.39 2.63
CA ILE A 232 -9.59 -7.48 3.26
C ILE A 232 -10.80 -7.79 2.39
N ILE A 233 -10.91 -9.01 1.89
CA ILE A 233 -11.90 -9.40 0.89
C ILE A 233 -12.83 -10.45 1.48
N ASN A 234 -14.14 -10.28 1.35
CA ASN A 234 -15.08 -11.34 1.72
C ASN A 234 -15.09 -12.44 0.64
N LYS A 235 -15.17 -13.71 1.02
CA LYS A 235 -15.37 -14.81 0.06
C LYS A 235 -16.69 -14.64 -0.68
N ASP A 236 -17.78 -14.45 0.06
CA ASP A 236 -19.08 -14.04 -0.45
C ASP A 236 -19.19 -12.51 -0.46
N GLY A 237 -19.19 -11.91 -1.66
CA GLY A 237 -19.23 -10.46 -1.83
C GLY A 237 -20.55 -9.82 -1.42
N GLY A 238 -21.65 -10.59 -1.41
CA GLY A 238 -22.96 -10.15 -0.91
C GLY A 238 -23.07 -10.24 0.62
N SER A 239 -22.10 -10.84 1.31
CA SER A 239 -22.12 -10.92 2.76
C SER A 239 -21.83 -9.57 3.41
N ALA A 240 -22.73 -9.12 4.27
CA ALA A 240 -22.55 -7.94 5.12
C ALA A 240 -21.70 -8.23 6.39
N SER A 241 -21.16 -9.45 6.55
CA SER A 241 -20.35 -9.79 7.71
C SER A 241 -18.94 -9.18 7.62
N SER A 242 -18.41 -8.77 8.76
CA SER A 242 -17.03 -8.35 8.94
C SER A 242 -16.27 -9.36 9.80
N PRO A 243 -14.98 -9.60 9.51
CA PRO A 243 -14.16 -10.36 10.44
C PRO A 243 -13.99 -9.54 11.72
N THR A 244 -13.67 -10.22 12.82
CA THR A 244 -13.39 -9.53 14.09
C THR A 244 -11.97 -8.97 14.13
N LYS A 245 -11.03 -9.63 13.46
CA LYS A 245 -9.62 -9.26 13.45
C LYS A 245 -8.92 -9.79 12.19
N VAL A 246 -7.93 -9.05 11.71
CA VAL A 246 -6.98 -9.48 10.68
C VAL A 246 -5.57 -9.37 11.24
N LYS A 247 -4.82 -10.46 11.17
CA LYS A 247 -3.42 -10.55 11.57
C LYS A 247 -2.56 -10.86 10.36
N ILE A 248 -1.53 -10.05 10.14
CA ILE A 248 -0.54 -10.29 9.08
C ILE A 248 0.83 -10.24 9.73
N LEU A 249 1.64 -11.26 9.52
CA LEU A 249 3.02 -11.32 9.96
C LEU A 249 3.93 -11.35 8.74
N VAL A 250 4.75 -10.32 8.54
CA VAL A 250 5.85 -10.33 7.58
C VAL A 250 7.15 -10.57 8.35
N GLU A 251 7.78 -11.72 8.16
CA GLU A 251 9.04 -12.11 8.77
C GLU A 251 10.17 -11.99 7.75
N PHE A 252 11.12 -11.09 8.00
CA PHE A 252 12.40 -11.02 7.30
C PHE A 252 13.39 -11.89 8.05
N ALA A 253 13.97 -12.89 7.39
CA ALA A 253 14.82 -13.89 8.01
C ALA A 253 16.14 -14.08 7.25
N ASP A 254 17.18 -14.46 7.98
CA ASP A 254 18.49 -14.81 7.43
C ASP A 254 18.52 -16.17 6.74
N THR A 255 17.64 -17.09 7.13
CA THR A 255 17.53 -18.43 6.57
C THR A 255 16.12 -19.04 6.66
N GLU A 256 15.88 -20.11 5.90
CA GLU A 256 14.68 -20.94 6.00
C GLU A 256 14.77 -22.00 7.12
N GLY A 257 15.96 -22.15 7.73
CA GLY A 257 16.23 -23.17 8.75
C GLY A 257 15.39 -23.01 10.03
N GLY A 258 15.46 -24.03 10.91
CA GLY A 258 14.62 -24.11 12.12
C GLY A 258 14.97 -23.15 13.26
N SER A 259 15.93 -22.23 13.08
CA SER A 259 16.29 -21.21 14.07
C SER A 259 16.81 -19.95 13.38
N PRO A 260 15.95 -19.26 12.60
CA PRO A 260 16.37 -18.07 11.88
C PRO A 260 16.51 -16.89 12.84
N GLU A 261 17.44 -15.99 12.52
CA GLU A 261 17.44 -14.65 13.07
C GLU A 261 16.52 -13.78 12.20
N TYR A 262 15.62 -13.01 12.83
CA TYR A 262 14.55 -12.34 12.11
C TYR A 262 14.24 -10.93 12.61
N ALA A 263 13.57 -10.17 11.75
CA ALA A 263 12.78 -9.00 12.07
C ALA A 263 11.33 -9.21 11.61
N ARG A 264 10.37 -8.94 12.50
CA ARG A 264 8.94 -9.16 12.24
C ARG A 264 8.15 -7.86 12.22
N PHE A 265 7.47 -7.63 11.10
CA PHE A 265 6.45 -6.62 10.94
C PHE A 265 5.08 -7.26 11.17
N GLU A 266 4.41 -6.83 12.24
CA GLU A 266 3.16 -7.43 12.72
C GLU A 266 1.97 -6.48 12.59
N VAL A 267 1.00 -6.84 11.78
CA VAL A 267 -0.29 -6.14 11.70
C VAL A 267 -1.29 -6.86 12.60
N GLU A 268 -1.87 -6.17 13.57
CA GLU A 268 -3.08 -6.60 14.26
C GLU A 268 -4.17 -5.54 14.05
N ALA A 269 -5.03 -5.76 13.06
CA ALA A 269 -6.16 -4.88 12.76
C ALA A 269 -7.43 -5.48 13.39
N GLN A 270 -8.03 -4.78 14.35
CA GLN A 270 -9.25 -5.24 15.03
C GLN A 270 -10.41 -4.32 14.66
N ASP A 271 -11.53 -4.91 14.27
CA ASP A 271 -12.72 -4.16 13.88
C ASP A 271 -13.23 -3.26 15.01
N GLY A 272 -13.57 -2.01 14.68
CA GLY A 272 -14.02 -0.99 15.62
C GLY A 272 -12.95 -0.45 16.57
N VAL A 273 -11.66 -0.76 16.36
CA VAL A 273 -10.54 -0.26 17.17
C VAL A 273 -9.63 0.64 16.36
N GLY A 274 -9.35 1.84 16.89
CA GLY A 274 -8.51 2.82 16.20
C GLY A 274 -9.18 3.31 14.91
N ASN A 275 -8.49 3.18 13.78
CA ASN A 275 -9.00 3.56 12.47
C ASN A 275 -9.52 2.35 11.65
N TYR A 276 -9.59 1.17 12.27
CA TYR A 276 -10.09 -0.03 11.59
C TYR A 276 -11.61 -0.10 11.75
N ASP A 277 -12.29 0.04 10.63
CA ASP A 277 -13.74 -0.13 10.50
C ASP A 277 -13.98 -0.99 9.26
N PHE A 278 -14.10 -2.29 9.48
CA PHE A 278 -14.26 -3.24 8.39
C PHE A 278 -15.67 -3.17 7.77
N ALA A 279 -16.64 -2.47 8.37
CA ALA A 279 -17.91 -2.27 7.68
C ALA A 279 -17.78 -1.24 6.55
N ASN A 280 -16.96 -0.20 6.75
CA ASN A 280 -16.90 0.96 5.85
C ASN A 280 -15.60 1.04 5.03
N ASN A 281 -14.51 0.40 5.44
CA ASN A 281 -13.27 0.37 4.67
C ASN A 281 -12.55 -0.97 4.83
N ARG A 282 -12.02 -1.50 3.70
CA ARG A 282 -11.29 -2.76 3.66
C ARG A 282 -9.87 -2.64 3.17
N TYR A 283 -9.48 -1.48 2.66
CA TYR A 283 -8.13 -1.21 2.21
C TYR A 283 -7.35 -0.44 3.28
N TYR A 284 -6.23 -0.98 3.72
CA TYR A 284 -5.43 -0.41 4.80
C TYR A 284 -3.96 -0.30 4.42
N VAL A 285 -3.35 0.77 4.92
CA VAL A 285 -1.90 0.95 4.93
C VAL A 285 -1.46 0.99 6.39
N VAL A 286 -0.63 0.01 6.76
CA VAL A 286 -0.06 -0.07 8.11
C VAL A 286 1.40 0.32 8.05
N THR A 287 1.80 1.19 8.97
CA THR A 287 3.14 1.76 9.06
C THR A 287 3.81 1.36 10.36
N LYS A 288 5.08 0.97 10.30
CA LYS A 288 5.96 0.79 11.48
C LYS A 288 7.34 1.34 11.22
N GLN A 289 7.99 1.88 12.24
CA GLN A 289 9.41 2.20 12.14
C GLN A 289 10.24 0.92 12.17
N LEU A 290 11.43 0.96 11.57
CA LEU A 290 12.35 -0.19 11.57
C LEU A 290 12.72 -0.63 13.00
N GLN A 291 12.81 0.30 13.94
CA GLN A 291 13.07 0.02 15.36
C GLN A 291 11.89 -0.60 16.11
N ASP A 292 10.67 -0.52 15.57
CA ASP A 292 9.46 -1.05 16.19
C ASP A 292 9.18 -2.50 15.76
N LEU A 293 10.02 -3.07 14.90
CA LEU A 293 9.94 -4.47 14.50
C LEU A 293 10.40 -5.38 15.65
N ILE A 294 9.78 -6.55 15.76
CA ILE A 294 10.22 -7.56 16.73
C ILE A 294 11.42 -8.29 16.15
N VAL A 295 12.59 -8.10 16.77
CA VAL A 295 13.86 -8.68 16.31
C VAL A 295 14.39 -9.74 17.25
N THR A 296 15.07 -10.74 16.70
CA THR A 296 15.93 -11.64 17.48
C THR A 296 17.25 -10.95 17.83
N ASN A 297 17.97 -11.49 18.82
CA ASN A 297 19.16 -10.83 19.37
C ASN A 297 20.32 -10.68 18.38
N ASN A 298 20.47 -11.58 17.39
CA ASN A 298 21.57 -11.51 16.43
C ASN A 298 21.10 -11.10 15.03
N PHE A 299 19.89 -10.55 14.91
CA PHE A 299 19.36 -10.07 13.64
C PHE A 299 20.22 -8.93 13.05
N THR A 300 20.47 -9.02 11.75
CA THR A 300 21.11 -7.97 10.95
C THR A 300 20.46 -7.91 9.57
N TRP A 301 20.27 -6.70 9.04
CA TRP A 301 19.57 -6.52 7.76
C TRP A 301 20.36 -7.05 6.56
N ASP A 302 21.69 -6.95 6.59
CA ASP A 302 22.58 -7.46 5.52
C ASP A 302 22.62 -8.99 5.45
N ALA A 303 22.07 -9.69 6.44
CA ALA A 303 21.94 -11.14 6.45
C ALA A 303 20.59 -11.63 5.89
N VAL A 304 19.61 -10.75 5.65
CA VAL A 304 18.26 -11.15 5.22
C VAL A 304 18.29 -11.75 3.82
N THR A 305 17.82 -13.00 3.69
CA THR A 305 17.72 -13.71 2.40
C THR A 305 16.35 -14.32 2.13
N VAL A 306 15.46 -14.29 3.12
CA VAL A 306 14.12 -14.87 3.06
C VAL A 306 13.10 -13.90 3.62
N VAL A 307 11.94 -13.81 2.99
CA VAL A 307 10.74 -13.19 3.58
C VAL A 307 9.60 -14.20 3.61
N LYS A 308 8.87 -14.26 4.73
CA LYS A 308 7.68 -15.10 4.91
C LYS A 308 6.50 -14.23 5.31
N ILE A 309 5.31 -14.51 4.77
CA ILE A 309 4.09 -13.79 5.10
C ILE A 309 3.00 -14.77 5.53
N TYR A 310 2.54 -14.61 6.77
CA TYR A 310 1.44 -15.37 7.37
C TYR A 310 0.21 -14.47 7.48
N VAL A 311 -0.97 -15.03 7.22
CA VAL A 311 -2.26 -14.33 7.31
C VAL A 311 -3.21 -15.13 8.19
N SER A 312 -3.89 -14.44 9.10
CA SER A 312 -4.98 -14.99 9.89
C SER A 312 -6.11 -13.98 10.02
N THR A 313 -7.27 -14.28 9.44
CA THR A 313 -8.49 -13.48 9.55
C THR A 313 -9.45 -14.20 10.48
N GLU A 314 -9.78 -13.58 11.61
CA GLU A 314 -10.50 -14.23 12.70
C GLU A 314 -11.97 -13.79 12.77
N VAL A 315 -12.87 -14.75 12.99
CA VAL A 315 -14.24 -14.52 13.44
C VAL A 315 -14.38 -15.09 14.83
N THR A 316 -14.80 -14.26 15.78
CA THR A 316 -14.98 -14.67 17.19
C THR A 316 -13.73 -15.32 17.81
N GLY A 317 -12.54 -14.92 17.35
CA GLY A 317 -11.25 -15.39 17.87
C GLY A 317 -10.74 -16.71 17.26
N SER A 318 -11.26 -17.14 16.11
CA SER A 318 -10.76 -18.30 15.36
C SER A 318 -10.54 -17.93 13.89
N PRO A 319 -9.46 -18.40 13.25
CA PRO A 319 -9.24 -18.19 11.81
C PRO A 319 -10.43 -18.69 10.99
N SER A 320 -10.75 -17.98 9.90
CA SER A 320 -11.93 -18.22 9.07
C SER A 320 -11.57 -18.18 7.59
N ASP A 321 -12.15 -19.12 6.85
CA ASP A 321 -12.00 -19.32 5.42
C ASP A 321 -12.98 -18.45 4.59
N ASP A 322 -13.85 -17.69 5.27
CA ASP A 322 -14.84 -16.77 4.70
C ASP A 322 -14.23 -15.43 4.23
N TYR A 323 -12.94 -15.23 4.47
CA TYR A 323 -12.24 -13.99 4.14
C TYR A 323 -10.89 -14.26 3.49
N TYR A 324 -10.41 -13.30 2.73
CA TYR A 324 -9.07 -13.26 2.17
C TYR A 324 -8.38 -11.96 2.54
N VAL A 325 -7.06 -11.97 2.52
CA VAL A 325 -6.22 -10.78 2.48
C VAL A 325 -5.55 -10.72 1.12
N ALA A 326 -5.78 -9.63 0.39
CA ALA A 326 -5.04 -9.32 -0.83
C ALA A 326 -3.87 -8.39 -0.50
N LEU A 327 -2.66 -8.86 -0.76
CA LEU A 327 -1.44 -8.06 -0.59
C LEU A 327 -1.27 -7.14 -1.80
N ASP A 328 -1.19 -5.83 -1.55
CA ASP A 328 -1.06 -4.83 -2.61
C ASP A 328 0.41 -4.43 -2.83
N ALA A 329 1.07 -3.91 -1.79
CA ALA A 329 2.52 -3.69 -1.82
C ALA A 329 3.13 -3.42 -0.44
N MET A 330 4.43 -3.61 -0.37
CA MET A 330 5.26 -3.20 0.75
C MET A 330 6.32 -2.19 0.30
N ARG A 331 6.51 -1.13 1.08
CA ARG A 331 7.40 -0.01 0.75
C ARG A 331 8.24 0.42 1.94
N LEU A 332 9.49 0.79 1.67
CA LEU A 332 10.36 1.51 2.57
C LEU A 332 10.17 3.02 2.36
N GLU A 333 10.03 3.76 3.45
CA GLU A 333 9.97 5.21 3.46
C GLU A 333 11.12 5.80 4.25
N ASN A 334 11.98 6.54 3.54
CA ASN A 334 13.08 7.28 4.14
C ASN A 334 12.57 8.65 4.62
N VAL A 335 12.27 8.74 5.91
CA VAL A 335 11.73 9.97 6.52
C VAL A 335 12.81 10.78 7.24
N THR A 336 13.98 10.19 7.45
CA THR A 336 15.03 10.77 8.30
C THR A 336 16.11 11.53 7.57
N THR A 337 16.38 11.21 6.29
CA THR A 337 17.47 11.86 5.56
C THR A 337 17.06 13.25 5.11
N SER A 338 17.33 14.23 5.97
CA SER A 338 16.96 15.62 5.71
C SER A 338 17.68 16.18 4.48
N ASN A 339 16.92 16.86 3.64
CA ASN A 339 17.46 17.66 2.56
C ASN A 339 16.73 18.99 2.49
N PRO A 340 17.42 20.13 2.73
CA PRO A 340 16.79 21.43 2.78
C PRO A 340 16.16 21.90 1.45
N LEU A 341 16.48 21.23 0.35
CA LEU A 341 16.04 21.57 -1.02
C LEU A 341 15.10 20.50 -1.60
N TYR A 342 14.73 19.48 -0.82
CA TYR A 342 13.89 18.37 -1.26
C TYR A 342 12.78 18.07 -0.24
N GLY A 343 11.62 17.67 -0.74
CA GLY A 343 10.51 17.18 0.09
C GLY A 343 9.14 17.44 -0.52
N LEU A 344 8.11 16.93 0.15
CA LEU A 344 6.71 17.16 -0.17
C LEU A 344 6.37 18.62 0.04
N THR A 345 6.06 19.33 -1.03
CA THR A 345 5.75 20.77 -1.04
C THR A 345 4.25 21.07 -1.03
N GLY A 346 3.46 20.17 -1.59
CA GLY A 346 2.00 20.26 -1.59
C GLY A 346 1.39 18.88 -1.47
N TYR A 347 0.19 18.82 -0.89
CA TYR A 347 -0.52 17.56 -0.65
C TYR A 347 -2.03 17.76 -0.73
N THR A 348 -2.73 16.74 -1.22
CA THR A 348 -4.18 16.62 -1.10
C THR A 348 -4.63 15.17 -1.17
N VAL A 349 -5.72 14.87 -0.49
CA VAL A 349 -6.51 13.66 -0.72
C VAL A 349 -7.44 13.89 -1.90
N VAL A 350 -7.75 12.85 -2.66
CA VAL A 350 -8.74 12.85 -3.74
C VAL A 350 -10.11 13.15 -3.16
N LYS A 351 -10.91 13.95 -3.87
CA LYS A 351 -12.26 14.32 -3.47
C LYS A 351 -13.20 14.28 -4.67
N ASN A 352 -14.28 13.52 -4.58
CA ASN A 352 -15.28 13.39 -5.65
C ASN A 352 -16.70 13.19 -5.09
N THR A 353 -17.67 12.91 -5.95
CA THR A 353 -19.09 12.75 -5.59
C THR A 353 -19.35 11.50 -4.77
N ASP A 354 -18.61 10.44 -5.05
CA ASP A 354 -18.92 9.08 -4.63
C ASP A 354 -17.98 8.59 -3.52
N ALA A 355 -17.03 9.43 -3.08
CA ALA A 355 -15.92 9.07 -2.18
C ALA A 355 -15.05 7.91 -2.71
N GLU A 356 -15.03 7.69 -4.02
CA GLU A 356 -14.31 6.59 -4.64
C GLU A 356 -12.88 6.95 -5.05
N THR A 357 -12.07 5.94 -5.33
CA THR A 357 -10.74 6.13 -5.89
C THR A 357 -10.81 6.61 -7.34
N VAL A 358 -9.77 7.27 -7.83
CA VAL A 358 -9.66 7.60 -9.27
C VAL A 358 -8.89 6.50 -9.97
N ILE A 359 -9.57 5.75 -10.84
CA ILE A 359 -8.99 4.62 -11.57
C ILE A 359 -8.25 5.11 -12.82
N LYS A 360 -6.97 4.74 -12.93
CA LYS A 360 -6.22 4.75 -14.19
C LYS A 360 -6.14 3.31 -14.71
N SER A 361 -6.80 3.04 -15.83
CA SER A 361 -6.80 1.73 -16.48
C SER A 361 -5.41 1.38 -17.04
N PRO A 362 -5.05 0.09 -17.17
CA PRO A 362 -3.83 -0.29 -17.87
C PRO A 362 -3.91 0.09 -19.36
N ASN A 363 -2.76 0.31 -19.98
CA ASN A 363 -2.61 0.65 -21.40
C ASN A 363 -3.33 1.93 -21.88
N THR A 364 -3.57 2.91 -20.99
CA THR A 364 -4.14 4.22 -21.34
C THR A 364 -3.15 5.37 -21.11
N SER A 365 -3.22 6.41 -21.94
CA SER A 365 -2.50 7.67 -21.71
C SER A 365 -3.43 8.65 -20.98
N ASN A 366 -3.02 9.07 -19.80
CA ASN A 366 -3.76 9.97 -18.93
C ASN A 366 -2.83 11.04 -18.36
N TYR A 367 -3.41 12.18 -18.01
CA TYR A 367 -2.70 13.27 -17.35
C TYR A 367 -3.27 13.49 -15.95
N ILE A 368 -2.40 13.93 -15.05
CA ILE A 368 -2.77 14.40 -13.72
C ILE A 368 -2.45 15.87 -13.60
N GLU A 369 -3.34 16.62 -12.94
CA GLU A 369 -3.14 18.03 -12.65
C GLU A 369 -3.17 18.30 -11.15
N PHE A 370 -2.15 19.01 -10.66
CA PHE A 370 -2.15 19.56 -9.31
C PHE A 370 -2.42 21.06 -9.39
N ARG A 371 -3.54 21.48 -8.77
CA ARG A 371 -4.02 22.87 -8.83
C ARG A 371 -4.01 23.49 -7.45
N PHE A 372 -3.45 24.69 -7.31
CA PHE A 372 -3.53 25.44 -6.05
C PHE A 372 -3.57 26.95 -6.26
N SER A 373 -4.25 27.63 -5.36
CA SER A 373 -4.31 29.09 -5.32
C SER A 373 -3.06 29.66 -4.68
N VAL A 374 -2.51 30.73 -5.27
CA VAL A 374 -1.44 31.52 -4.65
C VAL A 374 -2.09 32.79 -4.11
N GLY A 375 -2.26 32.86 -2.79
CA GLY A 375 -2.89 34.00 -2.12
C GLY A 375 -2.38 34.16 -0.69
N VAL A 376 -2.37 35.39 -0.21
CA VAL A 376 -2.10 35.71 1.21
C VAL A 376 -3.45 35.69 1.91
N SER A 377 -3.64 34.77 2.85
CA SER A 377 -4.81 34.75 3.75
C SER A 377 -4.58 35.65 4.95
#